data_AF-A0A164NZ83-F1
#
_entry.id   AF-A0A164NZ83-F1
#
_cell.length_a   1.000
_cell.length_b   1.000
_cell.length_c   1.000
_cell.angle_alpha   90.00
_cell.angle_beta   90.00
_cell.angle_gamma   90.00
#
_symmetry.space_group_name_H-M   'P 1'
#
loop_
_entity.id
_entity.type
_entity.pdbx_description
1 polymer ?
#
loop_
_entity_poly.entity_id
_entity_poly.type
_entity_poly.pdbx_seq_one_letter_code
_entity_poly.pdbx_strand_id
1 'polypeptide(L)'
;MLKRLNMLSILVSLLLFLYIVMRIAGVIIWIDGMVIDKWVAVIGIFNFPFCIYRFLKTQEVASWLIRTVCIAVSLVNVVWYLCAPGPTDNYYIHIKKDKLLPAEYVIKETPNHQTPMYFGDQFETDYTFYRAFNKYVYVVESSRKAIRGQVDKMKWSGYEVGTHLTNKFDKRVYIHNKTGYLFVE
;
A
#
# COMPACT_ATOMS: atom_id res chain seq x y z
N MET A 1 30.01 -9.72 20.02
CA MET A 1 28.68 -9.08 20.06
C MET A 1 28.49 -8.07 18.93
N LEU A 2 29.38 -7.08 18.79
CA LEU A 2 29.29 -6.00 17.79
C LEU A 2 29.22 -6.47 16.33
N LYS A 3 30.03 -7.47 15.94
CA LYS A 3 30.01 -8.07 14.58
C LYS A 3 28.66 -8.71 14.23
N ARG A 4 28.00 -9.37 15.20
CA ARG A 4 26.69 -10.00 15.00
C ARG A 4 25.58 -8.95 14.86
N LEU A 5 25.62 -7.90 15.67
CA LEU A 5 24.71 -6.75 15.55
C LEU A 5 24.86 -6.03 14.21
N ASN A 6 26.10 -5.90 13.70
CA ASN A 6 26.36 -5.34 12.38
C ASN A 6 25.76 -6.18 11.26
N MET A 7 25.98 -7.50 11.28
CA MET A 7 25.39 -8.41 10.30
C MET A 7 23.86 -8.33 10.31
N LEU A 8 23.24 -8.31 11.49
CA LEU A 8 21.80 -8.22 11.62
C LEU A 8 21.26 -6.90 11.05
N SER A 9 21.88 -5.78 11.39
CA SER A 9 21.45 -4.46 10.93
C SER A 9 21.58 -4.31 9.41
N ILE A 10 22.68 -4.83 8.82
CA ILE A 10 22.87 -4.90 7.36
C ILE A 10 21.79 -5.76 6.71
N LEU A 11 21.52 -6.95 7.27
CA LEU A 11 20.47 -7.84 6.76
C LEU A 11 19.11 -7.17 6.78
N VAL A 12 18.75 -6.51 7.89
CA VAL A 12 17.48 -5.77 8.01
C VAL A 12 17.43 -4.63 6.99
N SER A 13 18.51 -3.87 6.80
CA SER A 13 18.55 -2.82 5.78
C SER A 13 18.38 -3.35 4.36
N LEU A 14 18.96 -4.52 4.06
CA LEU A 14 18.79 -5.18 2.76
C LEU A 14 17.35 -5.64 2.54
N LEU A 15 16.70 -6.17 3.59
CA LEU A 15 15.28 -6.54 3.54
C LEU A 15 14.37 -5.31 3.37
N LEU A 16 14.65 -4.21 4.08
CA LEU A 16 13.92 -2.94 3.91
C LEU A 16 14.08 -2.39 2.48
N PHE A 17 15.29 -2.46 1.94
CA PHE A 17 15.56 -2.04 0.57
C PHE A 17 14.80 -2.90 -0.44
N LEU A 18 14.84 -4.23 -0.27
CA LEU A 18 14.07 -5.15 -1.11
C LEU A 18 12.57 -4.85 -1.05
N TYR A 19 12.04 -4.54 0.15
CA TYR A 19 10.64 -4.15 0.31
C TYR A 19 10.31 -2.87 -0.46
N ILE A 20 11.16 -1.85 -0.41
CA ILE A 20 10.97 -0.60 -1.15
C ILE A 20 10.92 -0.88 -2.66
N VAL A 21 11.81 -1.72 -3.18
CA VAL A 21 11.80 -2.14 -4.59
C VAL A 21 10.51 -2.87 -4.95
N MET A 22 10.09 -3.82 -4.11
CA MET A 22 8.81 -4.52 -4.29
C MET A 22 7.63 -3.54 -4.31
N ARG A 23 7.62 -2.56 -3.41
CA ARG A 23 6.57 -1.54 -3.33
C ARG A 23 6.50 -0.68 -4.59
N ILE A 24 7.65 -0.27 -5.13
CA ILE A 24 7.74 0.46 -6.41
C ILE A 24 7.24 -0.39 -7.58
N ALA A 25 7.53 -1.70 -7.56
CA ALA A 25 7.04 -2.65 -8.57
C ALA A 25 5.52 -2.95 -8.46
N GLY A 26 4.79 -2.31 -7.54
CA GLY A 26 3.36 -2.53 -7.36
C GLY A 26 3.02 -3.75 -6.50
N VAL A 27 3.96 -4.23 -5.69
CA VAL A 27 3.70 -5.33 -4.75
C VAL A 27 3.37 -4.77 -3.37
N ILE A 28 2.37 -5.34 -2.73
CA ILE A 28 1.94 -4.96 -1.38
C ILE A 28 1.91 -6.21 -0.51
N ILE A 29 2.27 -6.03 0.75
CA ILE A 29 2.12 -7.07 1.76
C ILE A 29 0.99 -6.66 2.68
N TRP A 30 -0.06 -7.47 2.71
CA TRP A 30 -1.27 -7.26 3.48
C TRP A 30 -1.33 -8.27 4.63
N ILE A 31 -1.41 -7.78 5.87
CA ILE A 31 -1.47 -8.58 7.09
C ILE A 31 -2.53 -7.97 8.00
N ASP A 32 -3.44 -8.81 8.50
CA ASP A 32 -4.45 -8.43 9.51
C ASP A 32 -5.23 -7.14 9.20
N GLY A 33 -5.58 -6.94 7.93
CA GLY A 33 -6.39 -5.79 7.51
C GLY A 33 -5.60 -4.51 7.20
N MET A 34 -4.27 -4.57 7.17
CA MET A 34 -3.43 -3.42 6.83
C MET A 34 -2.29 -3.77 5.88
N VAL A 35 -1.81 -2.76 5.14
CA VAL A 35 -0.54 -2.84 4.40
C VAL A 35 0.61 -2.69 5.41
N ILE A 36 1.66 -3.48 5.27
CA ILE A 36 2.81 -3.47 6.20
C ILE A 36 3.66 -2.18 6.13
N ASP A 37 3.39 -1.27 5.18
CA ASP A 37 4.13 -0.01 4.95
C ASP A 37 4.47 0.75 6.24
N LYS A 38 3.51 0.92 7.17
CA LYS A 38 3.77 1.62 8.43
C LYS A 38 4.81 0.90 9.29
N TRP A 39 4.74 -0.42 9.40
CA TRP A 39 5.69 -1.20 10.20
C TRP A 39 7.09 -1.16 9.59
N VAL A 40 7.17 -1.23 8.26
CA VAL A 40 8.44 -1.08 7.53
C VAL A 40 9.04 0.30 7.77
N ALA A 41 8.23 1.36 7.73
CA ALA A 41 8.69 2.72 8.01
C ALA A 41 9.22 2.85 9.44
N VAL A 42 8.54 2.29 10.45
CA VAL A 42 9.01 2.28 11.85
C VAL A 42 10.39 1.59 11.96
N ILE A 43 10.54 0.40 11.38
CA ILE A 43 11.84 -0.31 11.40
C ILE A 43 12.91 0.50 10.66
N GLY A 44 12.55 1.16 9.56
CA GLY A 44 13.41 2.05 8.78
C GLY A 44 13.92 3.25 9.57
N ILE A 45 13.06 3.91 10.34
CA ILE A 45 13.42 5.07 11.20
C ILE A 45 14.57 4.72 12.14
N PHE A 46 14.58 3.52 12.72
CA PHE A 46 15.63 3.12 13.67
C PHE A 46 16.86 2.51 12.96
N ASN A 47 16.65 1.67 11.96
CA ASN A 47 17.72 0.86 11.39
C ASN A 47 18.58 1.63 10.36
N PHE A 48 17.96 2.48 9.52
CA PHE A 48 18.73 3.21 8.49
C PHE A 48 19.75 4.19 9.07
N PRO A 49 19.41 5.06 10.05
CA PRO A 49 20.39 6.00 10.62
C PRO A 49 21.55 5.27 11.31
N PHE A 50 21.28 4.13 11.95
CA PHE A 50 22.33 3.32 12.57
C PHE A 50 23.30 2.72 11.54
N CYS A 51 22.76 2.11 10.47
CA CYS A 51 23.56 1.57 9.38
C CYS A 51 24.41 2.64 8.69
N ILE A 52 23.81 3.78 8.37
CA ILE A 52 24.49 4.89 7.68
C ILE A 52 25.56 5.49 8.58
N TYR A 53 25.26 5.73 9.86
CA TYR A 53 26.25 6.22 10.81
C TYR A 53 27.48 5.31 10.87
N ARG A 54 27.27 4.00 10.99
CA ARG A 54 28.35 3.00 11.03
C ARG A 54 29.16 2.96 9.73
N PHE A 55 28.47 2.94 8.59
CA PHE A 55 29.11 2.89 7.28
C PHE A 55 29.99 4.14 7.03
N LEU A 56 29.43 5.33 7.20
CA LEU A 56 30.15 6.59 6.96
C LEU A 56 31.29 6.82 7.96
N LYS A 57 31.11 6.39 9.22
CA LYS A 57 32.20 6.45 10.21
C LYS A 57 33.38 5.55 9.84
N THR A 58 33.12 4.42 9.19
CA THR A 58 34.18 3.51 8.70
C THR A 58 34.93 4.12 7.51
N GLN A 59 34.29 5.02 6.76
CA GLN A 59 34.86 5.75 5.63
C GLN A 59 35.53 7.06 6.05
N GLU A 60 35.78 7.28 7.35
CA GLU A 60 36.40 8.49 7.91
C GLU A 60 35.73 9.81 7.50
N VAL A 61 34.42 9.77 7.21
CA VAL A 61 33.65 10.94 6.82
C VAL A 61 33.52 11.92 7.99
N ALA A 62 33.56 13.22 7.68
CA ALA A 62 33.43 14.28 8.68
C ALA A 62 32.14 14.14 9.51
N SER A 63 32.26 14.29 10.83
CA SER A 63 31.16 14.05 11.78
C SER A 63 29.93 14.91 11.54
N TRP A 64 30.11 16.14 11.07
CA TRP A 64 29.01 17.04 10.72
C TRP A 64 28.19 16.49 9.55
N LEU A 65 28.86 15.93 8.52
CA LEU A 65 28.20 15.38 7.34
C LEU A 65 27.45 14.09 7.68
N ILE A 66 28.03 13.23 8.54
CA ILE A 66 27.35 12.03 9.04
C ILE A 66 26.05 12.41 9.76
N ARG A 67 26.09 13.42 10.64
CA ARG A 67 24.91 13.91 11.36
C ARG A 67 23.84 14.42 10.38
N THR A 68 24.23 15.22 9.39
CA THR A 68 23.30 15.75 8.38
C THR A 68 22.61 14.63 7.61
N VAL A 69 23.36 13.62 7.13
CA VAL A 69 22.78 12.50 6.38
C VAL A 69 21.83 11.67 7.27
N CYS A 70 22.23 11.36 8.51
CA CYS A 70 21.36 10.63 9.43
C CYS A 70 20.07 11.38 9.73
N ILE A 71 20.13 12.71 9.93
CA ILE A 71 18.93 13.54 10.15
C ILE A 71 18.02 13.52 8.91
N ALA A 72 18.59 13.73 7.71
CA ALA A 72 17.84 13.72 6.47
C ALA A 72 17.12 12.39 6.25
N VAL A 73 17.81 11.26 6.46
CA VAL A 73 17.23 9.92 6.30
C VAL A 73 16.14 9.65 7.34
N SER A 74 16.34 10.07 8.59
CA SER A 74 15.29 9.98 9.61
C SER A 74 14.06 10.78 9.21
N LEU A 75 14.22 12.01 8.70
CA LEU A 75 13.10 12.84 8.24
C LEU A 75 12.34 12.18 7.09
N VAL A 76 13.03 11.63 6.10
CA VAL A 76 12.39 10.90 4.99
C VAL A 76 11.57 9.72 5.50
N ASN A 77 12.11 8.94 6.44
CA ASN A 77 11.37 7.80 7.01
C ASN A 77 10.18 8.24 7.88
N VAL A 78 10.28 9.37 8.59
CA VAL A 78 9.14 9.96 9.34
C VAL A 78 8.05 10.42 8.39
N VAL A 79 8.39 11.13 7.30
CA VAL A 79 7.41 11.52 6.28
C VAL A 79 6.75 10.29 5.67
N TRP A 80 7.53 9.25 5.34
CA TRP A 80 6.98 7.99 4.86
C TRP A 80 6.02 7.36 5.88
N TYR A 81 6.38 7.30 7.16
CA TYR A 81 5.51 6.78 8.21
C TYR A 81 4.18 7.54 8.32
N LEU A 82 4.22 8.88 8.22
CA LEU A 82 3.03 9.72 8.26
C LEU A 82 2.12 9.53 7.04
N CYS A 83 2.71 9.29 5.87
CA CYS A 83 1.98 9.05 4.62
C CYS A 83 1.58 7.58 4.42
N ALA A 84 2.15 6.65 5.17
CA ALA A 84 1.86 5.23 5.05
C ALA A 84 0.45 4.93 5.58
N PRO A 85 -0.29 4.01 4.94
CA PRO A 85 -1.67 3.74 5.32
C PRO A 85 -1.78 3.09 6.69
N GLY A 86 -2.74 3.56 7.50
CA GLY A 86 -3.03 3.03 8.83
C GLY A 86 -4.00 1.85 8.84
N PRO A 87 -4.21 1.23 10.02
CA PRO A 87 -5.23 0.20 10.21
C PRO A 87 -6.66 0.71 9.93
N THR A 88 -6.88 2.01 10.13
CA THR A 88 -8.15 2.70 9.92
C THR A 88 -8.21 3.43 8.57
N ASP A 89 -7.29 3.16 7.65
CA ASP A 89 -7.33 3.82 6.35
C ASP A 89 -8.53 3.31 5.56
N ASN A 90 -9.52 4.20 5.38
CA ASN A 90 -10.75 3.94 4.63
C ASN A 90 -10.52 3.78 3.11
N TYR A 91 -9.26 3.79 2.68
CA TYR A 91 -8.86 3.72 1.28
C TYR A 91 -8.46 2.32 0.81
N TYR A 92 -8.42 1.31 1.69
CA TYR A 92 -8.14 -0.08 1.28
C TYR A 92 -9.23 -1.04 1.73
N ILE A 93 -9.75 -1.89 0.85
CA ILE A 93 -10.64 -3.00 1.21
C ILE A 93 -10.09 -4.33 0.73
N HIS A 94 -10.22 -5.36 1.57
CA HIS A 94 -9.94 -6.75 1.21
C HIS A 94 -11.23 -7.42 0.73
N ILE A 95 -11.20 -7.90 -0.50
CA ILE A 95 -12.26 -8.64 -1.17
C ILE A 95 -11.87 -10.10 -1.16
N LYS A 96 -12.67 -10.92 -0.49
CA LYS A 96 -12.44 -12.36 -0.39
C LYS A 96 -12.74 -13.03 -1.72
N LYS A 97 -12.17 -14.21 -1.90
CA LYS A 97 -12.43 -15.05 -3.07
C LYS A 97 -13.92 -15.38 -3.10
N ASP A 98 -14.51 -15.21 -4.28
CA ASP A 98 -15.88 -15.57 -4.56
C ASP A 98 -15.93 -16.62 -5.69
N LYS A 99 -17.08 -17.26 -5.92
CA LYS A 99 -17.27 -18.18 -7.05
C LYS A 99 -17.01 -17.48 -8.40
N LEU A 100 -17.29 -16.18 -8.48
CA LEU A 100 -17.15 -15.38 -9.68
C LEU A 100 -15.79 -14.67 -9.77
N LEU A 101 -15.00 -14.63 -8.67
CA LEU A 101 -13.68 -14.00 -8.65
C LEU A 101 -12.57 -15.06 -8.75
N PRO A 102 -11.61 -14.88 -9.68
CA PRO A 102 -10.52 -15.85 -9.86
C PRO A 102 -9.57 -15.92 -8.64
N ALA A 103 -9.47 -14.83 -7.86
CA ALA A 103 -8.57 -14.70 -6.72
C ALA A 103 -9.13 -13.73 -5.65
N GLU A 104 -8.45 -13.64 -4.52
CA GLU A 104 -8.67 -12.56 -3.54
C GLU A 104 -8.04 -11.26 -4.04
N TYR A 105 -8.62 -10.13 -3.63
CA TYR A 105 -8.17 -8.80 -4.03
C TYR A 105 -8.03 -7.86 -2.84
N VAL A 106 -7.05 -6.97 -2.92
CA VAL A 106 -7.03 -5.73 -2.13
C VAL A 106 -7.27 -4.59 -3.11
N ILE A 107 -8.26 -3.76 -2.84
CA ILE A 107 -8.59 -2.60 -3.67
C ILE A 107 -8.20 -1.34 -2.91
N LYS A 108 -7.39 -0.50 -3.55
CA LYS A 108 -7.00 0.81 -3.04
C LYS A 108 -7.72 1.91 -3.79
N GLU A 109 -8.42 2.78 -3.07
CA GLU A 109 -8.90 4.05 -3.58
C GLU A 109 -7.83 5.13 -3.37
N THR A 110 -7.34 5.75 -4.43
CA THR A 110 -6.42 6.89 -4.31
C THR A 110 -7.24 8.14 -4.05
N PRO A 111 -7.02 8.91 -2.97
CA PRO A 111 -7.81 10.11 -2.70
C PRO A 111 -7.53 11.21 -3.74
N ASN A 112 -8.59 11.70 -4.39
CA ASN A 112 -8.53 12.89 -5.24
C ASN A 112 -8.72 14.16 -4.38
N HIS A 113 -8.00 15.23 -4.74
CA HIS A 113 -8.03 16.53 -4.05
C HIS A 113 -9.31 17.33 -4.36
N GLN A 114 -10.12 16.85 -5.31
CA GLN A 114 -11.42 17.44 -5.62
C GLN A 114 -12.37 17.31 -4.42
N THR A 115 -12.83 18.45 -3.92
CA THR A 115 -13.84 18.55 -2.86
C THR A 115 -15.22 18.77 -3.47
N PRO A 116 -16.26 18.03 -3.03
CA PRO A 116 -17.64 18.32 -3.41
C PRO A 116 -18.01 19.75 -3.04
N MET A 117 -18.50 20.53 -4.01
CA MET A 117 -19.08 21.84 -3.73
C MET A 117 -20.59 21.73 -3.51
N TYR A 118 -21.23 20.73 -4.14
CA TYR A 118 -22.66 20.50 -4.04
C TYR A 118 -23.00 19.08 -3.58
N PHE A 119 -24.17 18.95 -2.95
CA PHE A 119 -24.72 17.67 -2.54
C PHE A 119 -25.13 16.89 -3.80
N GLY A 120 -24.44 15.79 -4.08
CA GLY A 120 -24.66 14.97 -5.28
C GLY A 120 -23.52 15.01 -6.30
N ASP A 121 -22.48 15.83 -6.09
CA ASP A 121 -21.30 15.82 -6.96
C ASP A 121 -20.63 14.45 -6.93
N GLN A 122 -20.50 13.85 -8.12
CA GLN A 122 -19.78 12.60 -8.32
C GLN A 122 -18.40 12.91 -8.92
N PHE A 123 -17.36 12.60 -8.16
CA PHE A 123 -15.98 12.70 -8.64
C PHE A 123 -15.47 11.32 -8.99
N GLU A 124 -14.71 11.24 -10.06
CA GLU A 124 -13.93 10.04 -10.34
C GLU A 124 -12.63 10.06 -9.57
N THR A 125 -12.21 8.88 -9.15
CA THR A 125 -10.89 8.66 -8.58
C THR A 125 -10.30 7.33 -9.04
N ASP A 126 -8.99 7.22 -8.93
CA ASP A 126 -8.27 6.03 -9.34
C ASP A 126 -8.36 4.94 -8.26
N TYR A 127 -8.83 3.77 -8.68
CA TYR A 127 -8.85 2.53 -7.91
C TYR A 127 -7.79 1.59 -8.45
N THR A 128 -6.89 1.13 -7.58
CA THR A 128 -5.88 0.12 -7.91
C THR A 128 -6.28 -1.23 -7.34
N PHE A 129 -6.31 -2.24 -8.19
CA PHE A 129 -6.62 -3.62 -7.86
C PHE A 129 -5.32 -4.39 -7.67
N TYR A 130 -5.14 -4.94 -6.48
CA TYR A 130 -4.03 -5.83 -6.16
C TYR A 130 -4.56 -7.24 -6.04
N ARG A 131 -4.14 -8.12 -6.93
CA ARG A 131 -4.51 -9.53 -6.94
C ARG A 131 -3.62 -10.33 -6.00
N ALA A 132 -4.21 -11.25 -5.24
CA ALA A 132 -3.47 -12.15 -4.38
C ALA A 132 -2.56 -13.09 -5.20
N PHE A 133 -1.26 -13.03 -4.92
CA PHE A 133 -0.31 -14.06 -5.32
C PHE A 133 -0.27 -15.17 -4.26
N ASN A 134 -0.37 -14.79 -2.98
CA ASN A 134 -0.56 -15.69 -1.85
C ASN A 134 -1.37 -14.99 -0.74
N LYS A 135 -1.51 -15.61 0.43
CA LYS A 135 -2.29 -15.08 1.56
C LYS A 135 -1.86 -13.66 2.01
N TYR A 136 -0.59 -13.31 1.82
CA TYR A 136 0.01 -12.07 2.33
C TYR A 136 0.46 -11.11 1.22
N VAL A 137 0.82 -11.63 0.05
CA VAL A 137 1.43 -10.85 -1.03
C VAL A 137 0.42 -10.63 -2.14
N TYR A 138 0.21 -9.37 -2.49
CA TYR A 138 -0.69 -8.94 -3.55
C TYR A 138 0.06 -8.06 -4.55
N VAL A 139 -0.26 -8.20 -5.83
CA VAL A 139 0.44 -7.53 -6.94
C VAL A 139 -0.57 -6.70 -7.72
N VAL A 140 -0.20 -5.49 -8.13
CA VAL A 140 -1.04 -4.67 -9.02
C VAL A 140 -1.41 -5.49 -10.26
N GLU A 141 -2.72 -5.65 -10.49
CA GLU A 141 -3.27 -6.23 -11.71
C GLU A 141 -3.80 -5.13 -12.63
N SER A 142 -4.51 -4.14 -12.07
CA SER A 142 -5.13 -3.08 -12.87
C SER A 142 -5.36 -1.80 -12.05
N SER A 143 -5.52 -0.68 -12.76
CA SER A 143 -5.97 0.60 -12.19
C SER A 143 -7.11 1.16 -13.04
N ARG A 144 -8.19 1.62 -12.41
CA ARG A 144 -9.42 2.05 -13.08
C ARG A 144 -9.99 3.30 -12.41
N LYS A 145 -10.65 4.14 -13.19
CA LYS A 145 -11.42 5.27 -12.66
C LYS A 145 -12.84 4.82 -12.37
N ALA A 146 -13.33 5.23 -11.21
CA ALA A 146 -14.73 5.07 -10.85
C ALA A 146 -15.15 6.17 -9.89
N ILE A 147 -16.44 6.24 -9.58
CA ILE A 147 -17.00 7.19 -8.61
C ILE A 147 -16.26 7.04 -7.28
N ARG A 148 -15.86 8.14 -6.65
CA ARG A 148 -15.17 8.19 -5.36
C ARG A 148 -16.01 7.61 -4.21
N GLY A 149 -15.32 7.10 -3.20
CA GLY A 149 -15.88 6.64 -1.92
C GLY A 149 -16.45 5.23 -1.98
N GLN A 150 -16.12 4.42 -2.99
CA GLN A 150 -16.64 3.06 -3.10
C GLN A 150 -15.99 2.14 -2.07
N VAL A 151 -14.69 2.31 -1.79
CA VAL A 151 -14.00 1.45 -0.81
C VAL A 151 -14.59 1.65 0.58
N ASP A 152 -14.75 2.89 1.03
CA ASP A 152 -15.33 3.19 2.34
C ASP A 152 -16.76 2.65 2.44
N LYS A 153 -17.60 2.89 1.41
CA LYS A 153 -18.97 2.36 1.38
C LYS A 153 -19.02 0.84 1.42
N MET A 154 -18.12 0.14 0.71
CA MET A 154 -18.06 -1.33 0.75
C MET A 154 -17.63 -1.87 2.12
N LYS A 155 -16.80 -1.14 2.88
CA LYS A 155 -16.47 -1.51 4.27
C LYS A 155 -17.68 -1.43 5.19
N TRP A 156 -18.46 -0.35 5.09
CA TRP A 156 -19.57 -0.09 6.02
C TRP A 156 -20.86 -0.83 5.64
N SER A 157 -21.17 -0.89 4.35
CA SER A 157 -22.43 -1.45 3.84
C SER A 157 -22.31 -2.86 3.26
N GLY A 158 -21.10 -3.40 3.20
CA GLY A 158 -20.80 -4.66 2.54
C GLY A 158 -20.65 -4.51 1.02
N TYR A 159 -20.32 -5.63 0.38
CA TYR A 159 -20.19 -5.73 -1.07
C TYR A 159 -20.75 -7.07 -1.55
N GLU A 160 -21.16 -7.09 -2.81
CA GLU A 160 -21.54 -8.30 -3.54
C GLU A 160 -20.75 -8.39 -4.84
N VAL A 161 -20.51 -9.61 -5.28
CA VAL A 161 -19.79 -9.90 -6.53
C VAL A 161 -20.81 -10.37 -7.55
N GLY A 162 -20.86 -9.69 -8.69
CA GLY A 162 -21.78 -9.98 -9.79
C GLY A 162 -21.07 -10.07 -11.13
N THR A 163 -21.80 -10.51 -12.15
CA THR A 163 -21.36 -10.50 -13.55
C THR A 163 -22.30 -9.62 -14.37
N HIS A 164 -21.75 -8.75 -15.22
CA HIS A 164 -22.53 -7.77 -15.96
C HIS A 164 -23.31 -8.42 -17.11
N LEU A 165 -24.53 -8.89 -16.83
CA LEU A 165 -25.32 -9.73 -17.74
C LEU A 165 -26.09 -8.98 -18.85
N THR A 166 -25.64 -7.80 -19.28
CA THR A 166 -26.35 -7.06 -20.35
C THR A 166 -26.09 -7.65 -21.73
N ASN A 167 -25.02 -8.45 -21.90
CA ASN A 167 -24.71 -9.12 -23.16
C ASN A 167 -24.09 -10.50 -22.90
N LYS A 168 -24.50 -11.57 -23.62
CA LYS A 168 -24.00 -12.95 -23.42
C LYS A 168 -22.47 -13.09 -23.57
N PHE A 169 -21.83 -12.10 -24.19
CA PHE A 169 -20.39 -12.04 -24.43
C PHE A 169 -19.64 -11.12 -23.46
N ASP A 170 -20.34 -10.29 -22.68
CA ASP A 170 -19.73 -9.42 -21.67
C ASP A 170 -19.80 -10.11 -20.31
N LYS A 171 -18.78 -10.90 -19.98
CA LYS A 171 -18.68 -11.64 -18.72
C LYS A 171 -17.86 -10.89 -17.66
N ARG A 172 -17.73 -9.56 -17.78
CA ARG A 172 -16.94 -8.78 -16.82
C ARG A 172 -17.52 -8.94 -15.42
N VAL A 173 -16.64 -9.28 -14.49
CA VAL A 173 -16.96 -9.42 -13.07
C VAL A 173 -16.94 -8.02 -12.49
N TYR A 174 -17.90 -7.70 -11.63
CA TYR A 174 -17.93 -6.43 -10.93
C TYR A 174 -18.27 -6.64 -9.47
N ILE A 175 -17.70 -5.78 -8.63
CA ILE A 175 -17.98 -5.71 -7.20
C ILE A 175 -18.89 -4.51 -7.01
N HIS A 176 -20.09 -4.74 -6.47
CA HIS A 176 -21.06 -3.66 -6.27
C HIS A 176 -21.49 -3.52 -4.82
N ASN A 177 -21.99 -2.33 -4.52
CA ASN A 177 -22.77 -2.02 -3.34
C ASN A 177 -24.08 -1.33 -3.78
N LYS A 178 -24.90 -0.88 -2.83
CA LYS A 178 -26.17 -0.19 -3.10
C LYS A 178 -26.05 1.12 -3.90
N THR A 179 -24.83 1.64 -4.07
CA THR A 179 -24.55 2.98 -4.59
C THR A 179 -23.62 3.01 -5.81
N GLY A 180 -23.10 1.85 -6.25
CA GLY A 180 -22.16 1.80 -7.37
C GLY A 180 -21.49 0.44 -7.55
N TYR A 181 -20.66 0.35 -8.58
CA TYR A 181 -19.93 -0.86 -8.95
C TYR A 181 -18.49 -0.54 -9.37
N LEU A 182 -17.61 -1.53 -9.21
CA LEU A 182 -16.20 -1.54 -9.61
C LEU A 182 -15.95 -2.78 -10.48
N PHE A 183 -15.48 -2.60 -11.71
CA PHE A 183 -15.17 -3.73 -12.59
C PHE A 183 -13.81 -4.35 -12.25
N VAL A 184 -13.78 -5.68 -12.26
CA VAL A 184 -12.58 -6.52 -12.15
C VAL A 184 -12.31 -7.13 -13.53
N GLU A 185 -11.08 -7.03 -14.01
CA GLU A 185 -10.63 -7.60 -15.30
C GLU A 185 -9.75 -8.83 -15.10
#